data_AF-A0A7J3KQE6-F1
#
_entry.id   AF-A0A7J3KQE6-F1
#
_cell.length_a   1.000
_cell.length_b   1.000
_cell.length_c   1.000
_cell.angle_alpha   90.00
_cell.angle_beta   90.00
_cell.angle_gamma   90.00
#
_symmetry.space_group_name_H-M   'P 1'
#
loop_
_entity.id
_entity.type
_entity.pdbx_description
1 polymer ?
#
loop_
_entity_poly.entity_id
_entity_poly.type
_entity_poly.pdbx_seq_one_letter_code
_entity_poly.pdbx_strand_id
1 'polypeptide(L)'
;MLIIDCHIHSTGSESIDTILKGMDSAGVDKAIIFSPYPSEMRRTDIFPKPKSGVTRYMEFSYPDVTVEKQREVIEFIASLQKEAPDRVIGFVWLEPRLKDAVQILEWAVTSKEVRGVKMIPDHWYPYDEFMYPVYEKAEKLGIPILFHSGILFGFKDSSRFCRPVNYEVLLSFPDLRFALAHISWPWVDECIALWGRFRSYTIRELGRSREDIRMFIDITPGTPLIYRRNALQKLIAYGAEDYMLFGTDCRADRIEYAKQHIERDTSILRQIIGVSEETVRKIMGRNALRFLDMKL
;
A
#
# COMPACT_ATOMS: atom_id res chain seq x y z
N MET A 1 -10.65 1.91 20.36
CA MET A 1 -10.97 1.33 19.03
C MET A 1 -9.66 0.87 18.47
N LEU A 2 -9.59 -0.34 17.90
CA LEU A 2 -8.38 -0.80 17.22
C LEU A 2 -8.04 0.15 16.06
N ILE A 3 -6.80 0.67 16.02
CA ILE A 3 -6.24 1.48 14.95
C ILE A 3 -5.09 0.74 14.30
N ILE A 4 -5.23 0.47 13.00
CA ILE A 4 -4.14 -0.09 12.18
C ILE A 4 -3.81 0.93 11.09
N ASP A 5 -2.59 1.44 11.11
CA ASP A 5 -2.06 2.26 10.01
C ASP A 5 -1.47 1.33 8.95
N CYS A 6 -2.12 1.24 7.79
CA CYS A 6 -1.71 0.33 6.74
C CYS A 6 -0.61 0.87 5.81
N HIS A 7 -0.14 2.12 6.02
CA HIS A 7 0.74 2.79 5.07
C HIS A 7 1.79 3.66 5.76
N ILE A 8 2.90 3.05 6.16
CA ILE A 8 4.06 3.73 6.74
C ILE A 8 5.33 3.34 5.97
N HIS A 9 6.18 4.31 5.66
CA HIS A 9 7.44 4.09 4.94
C HIS A 9 8.63 4.11 5.89
N SER A 10 9.49 3.09 5.84
CA SER A 10 10.81 3.14 6.44
C SER A 10 11.84 3.77 5.50
N THR A 11 12.84 4.41 6.10
CA THR A 11 14.04 4.95 5.46
C THR A 11 15.29 4.10 5.71
N GLY A 12 15.21 3.07 6.55
CA GLY A 12 16.24 2.06 6.73
C GLY A 12 17.18 2.32 7.90
N SER A 13 16.87 3.31 8.72
CA SER A 13 17.68 3.72 9.88
C SER A 13 16.87 3.81 11.17
N GLU A 14 15.58 3.47 11.12
CA GLU A 14 14.70 3.53 12.29
C GLU A 14 15.02 2.43 13.31
N SER A 15 14.85 2.74 14.60
CA SER A 15 14.83 1.75 15.67
C SER A 15 13.40 1.43 16.11
N ILE A 16 13.19 0.23 16.63
CA ILE A 16 11.86 -0.20 17.10
C ILE A 16 11.34 0.70 18.23
N ASP A 17 12.21 1.17 19.13
CA ASP A 17 11.84 2.06 20.24
C ASP A 17 11.23 3.38 19.73
N THR A 18 11.79 3.93 18.66
CA THR A 18 11.32 5.18 18.05
C THR A 18 9.93 4.96 17.43
N ILE A 19 9.78 3.84 16.71
CA ILE A 19 8.51 3.43 16.08
C ILE A 19 7.42 3.26 17.15
N LEU A 20 7.68 2.46 18.20
CA LEU A 20 6.71 2.18 19.25
C LEU A 20 6.32 3.43 20.03
N LYS A 21 7.28 4.30 20.35
CA LYS A 21 6.99 5.60 20.99
C LYS A 21 6.08 6.48 20.11
N GLY A 22 6.35 6.53 18.81
CA GLY A 22 5.50 7.23 17.84
C GLY A 22 4.08 6.66 17.81
N MET A 23 3.97 5.34 17.68
CA MET A 23 2.69 4.62 17.69
C MET A 23 1.87 4.88 18.96
N ASP A 24 2.49 4.75 20.14
CA ASP A 24 1.81 4.95 21.42
C ASP A 24 1.34 6.40 21.60
N SER A 25 2.16 7.37 21.16
CA SER A 25 1.78 8.80 21.22
C SER A 25 0.61 9.16 20.30
N ALA A 26 0.46 8.42 19.19
CA ALA A 26 -0.61 8.61 18.22
C ALA A 26 -1.85 7.75 18.48
N GLY A 27 -1.76 6.74 19.35
CA GLY A 27 -2.81 5.75 19.57
C GLY A 27 -2.95 4.75 18.42
N VAL A 28 -1.84 4.37 17.78
CA VAL A 28 -1.78 3.35 16.73
C VAL A 28 -1.49 1.99 17.36
N ASP A 29 -2.39 1.03 17.23
CA ASP A 29 -2.23 -0.31 17.81
C ASP A 29 -1.36 -1.20 16.94
N LYS A 30 -1.47 -1.13 15.61
CA LYS A 30 -0.58 -1.87 14.68
C LYS A 30 -0.17 -1.00 13.49
N ALA A 31 1.02 -1.22 12.99
CA ALA A 31 1.58 -0.49 11.85
C ALA A 31 2.04 -1.47 10.77
N ILE A 32 1.52 -1.32 9.55
CA ILE A 32 2.12 -1.93 8.36
C ILE A 32 3.24 -0.99 7.90
N ILE A 33 4.48 -1.46 8.02
CA ILE A 33 5.67 -0.69 7.68
C ILE A 33 6.30 -1.32 6.43
N PHE A 34 6.47 -0.50 5.40
CA PHE A 34 7.18 -0.89 4.19
C PHE A 34 8.68 -0.80 4.43
N SER A 35 9.42 -1.81 3.98
CA SER A 35 10.87 -1.70 3.89
C SER A 35 11.27 -0.47 3.08
N PRO A 36 12.49 0.05 3.26
CA PRO A 36 13.03 1.05 2.36
C PRO A 36 13.00 0.55 0.92
N TYR A 37 12.96 1.49 -0.02
CA TYR A 37 13.20 1.17 -1.42
C TYR A 37 14.61 0.55 -1.55
N PRO A 38 14.79 -0.54 -2.33
CA PRO A 38 16.07 -1.25 -2.45
C PRO A 38 17.10 -0.51 -3.34
N SER A 39 17.18 0.81 -3.20
CA SER A 39 18.19 1.68 -3.80
C SER A 39 18.46 2.88 -2.90
N GLU A 40 19.65 3.47 -3.03
CA GLU A 40 19.92 4.78 -2.42
C GLU A 40 19.01 5.83 -3.08
N MET A 41 18.15 6.47 -2.29
CA MET A 41 17.54 7.75 -2.67
C MET A 41 18.54 8.85 -2.29
N ARG A 42 19.39 9.29 -3.20
CA ARG A 42 20.28 10.43 -2.90
C ARG A 42 19.46 11.71 -2.94
N ARG A 43 19.73 12.67 -2.05
CA ARG A 43 19.09 14.01 -2.07
C ARG A 43 19.25 14.73 -3.41
N THR A 44 20.29 14.40 -4.17
CA THR A 44 20.52 14.88 -5.54
C THR A 44 19.56 14.27 -6.56
N ASP A 45 18.85 13.19 -6.24
CA ASP A 45 17.95 12.47 -7.17
C ASP A 45 16.54 13.06 -7.19
N ILE A 46 16.21 13.93 -6.22
CA ILE A 46 15.01 14.79 -6.25
C ILE A 46 15.21 15.95 -7.25
N PHE A 47 16.47 16.38 -7.46
CA PHE A 47 16.84 17.41 -8.44
C PHE A 47 18.20 17.13 -9.12
N PRO A 48 18.33 16.11 -9.98
CA PRO A 48 19.61 15.84 -10.61
C PRO A 48 19.82 16.76 -11.83
N LYS A 49 21.05 16.98 -12.31
CA LYS A 49 21.39 17.84 -13.50
C LYS A 49 21.36 17.10 -14.86
N PRO A 50 20.57 17.53 -15.87
CA PRO A 50 20.26 16.69 -17.04
C PRO A 50 21.51 16.36 -17.87
N LYS A 51 21.62 15.09 -18.30
CA LYS A 51 22.58 14.65 -19.31
C LYS A 51 21.83 14.44 -20.61
N SER A 52 21.94 15.42 -21.53
CA SER A 52 21.43 15.43 -22.91
C SER A 52 19.94 15.79 -23.13
N GLY A 53 19.67 16.36 -24.31
CA GLY A 53 18.54 17.24 -24.66
C GLY A 53 17.22 16.58 -25.05
N VAL A 54 16.95 15.35 -24.62
CA VAL A 54 15.62 14.73 -24.67
C VAL A 54 15.27 14.33 -23.25
N THR A 55 14.07 14.68 -22.79
CA THR A 55 13.70 14.75 -21.37
C THR A 55 14.16 13.55 -20.56
N ARG A 56 15.03 13.86 -19.59
CA ARG A 56 15.76 13.01 -18.64
C ARG A 56 14.89 12.18 -17.67
N TYR A 57 13.62 11.99 -18.02
CA TYR A 57 12.59 11.27 -17.28
C TYR A 57 12.32 9.87 -17.86
N MET A 58 12.90 9.51 -19.01
CA MET A 58 12.68 8.20 -19.67
C MET A 58 13.71 7.11 -19.31
N GLU A 59 14.69 7.41 -18.44
CA GLU A 59 15.58 6.39 -17.91
C GLU A 59 14.93 5.73 -16.68
N PHE A 60 14.95 4.39 -16.63
CA PHE A 60 14.56 3.54 -15.50
C PHE A 60 14.96 4.20 -14.18
N SER A 61 14.05 4.31 -13.19
CA SER A 61 14.34 5.23 -12.09
C SER A 61 15.57 4.81 -11.28
N TYR A 62 15.92 3.51 -11.23
CA TYR A 62 17.04 3.01 -10.43
C TYR A 62 17.76 1.79 -11.05
N PRO A 63 18.73 1.97 -11.97
CA PRO A 63 19.54 0.87 -12.52
C PRO A 63 20.38 0.12 -11.46
N ASP A 64 20.45 0.64 -10.23
CA ASP A 64 21.32 0.14 -9.16
C ASP A 64 20.62 -0.81 -8.18
N VAL A 65 19.35 -1.21 -8.44
CA VAL A 65 18.66 -2.22 -7.62
C VAL A 65 19.26 -3.60 -7.94
N THR A 66 19.80 -4.27 -6.93
CA THR A 66 20.37 -5.63 -7.06
C THR A 66 19.67 -6.62 -6.14
N VAL A 67 19.92 -7.91 -6.35
CA VAL A 67 19.41 -8.99 -5.47
C VAL A 67 19.90 -8.80 -4.04
N GLU A 68 21.15 -8.36 -3.86
CA GLU A 68 21.76 -8.12 -2.55
C GLU A 68 21.05 -6.99 -1.81
N LYS A 69 20.85 -5.84 -2.45
CA LYS A 69 20.11 -4.72 -1.84
C LYS A 69 18.66 -5.09 -1.52
N GLN A 70 18.01 -5.85 -2.41
CA GLN A 70 16.66 -6.35 -2.16
C GLN A 70 16.62 -7.24 -0.92
N ARG A 71 17.63 -8.10 -0.71
CA ARG A 71 17.75 -8.92 0.51
C ARG A 71 18.02 -8.07 1.75
N GLU A 72 18.88 -7.05 1.66
CA GLU A 72 19.18 -6.16 2.77
C GLU A 72 17.93 -5.44 3.29
N VAL A 73 17.09 -4.88 2.42
CA VAL A 73 15.85 -4.21 2.85
C VAL A 73 14.82 -5.19 3.44
N ILE A 74 14.81 -6.45 2.98
CA ILE A 74 13.99 -7.52 3.55
C ILE A 74 14.46 -7.87 4.96
N GLU A 75 15.76 -8.08 5.15
CA GLU A 75 16.34 -8.38 6.47
C GLU A 75 16.05 -7.25 7.46
N PHE A 76 16.17 -6.00 7.02
CA PHE A 76 15.88 -4.83 7.84
C PHE A 76 14.41 -4.80 8.30
N ILE A 77 13.45 -4.93 7.39
CA ILE A 77 12.03 -4.87 7.81
C ILE A 77 11.63 -6.07 8.66
N ALA A 78 12.22 -7.24 8.39
CA ALA A 78 12.00 -8.45 9.19
C ALA A 78 12.57 -8.31 10.60
N SER A 79 13.70 -7.62 10.79
CA SER A 79 14.25 -7.38 12.13
C SER A 79 13.32 -6.49 12.96
N LEU A 80 12.83 -5.39 12.39
CA LEU A 80 11.85 -4.52 13.07
C LEU A 80 10.57 -5.27 13.45
N GLN A 81 10.04 -6.10 12.54
CA GLN A 81 8.88 -6.95 12.83
C GLN A 81 9.16 -7.92 13.99
N LYS A 82 10.32 -8.58 13.98
CA LYS A 82 10.68 -9.56 15.01
C LYS A 82 10.82 -8.94 16.40
N GLU A 83 11.23 -7.69 16.50
CA GLU A 83 11.35 -6.97 17.77
C GLU A 83 9.99 -6.57 18.37
N ALA A 84 8.96 -6.37 17.55
CA ALA A 84 7.60 -6.08 18.01
C ALA A 84 6.51 -6.78 17.16
N PRO A 85 6.43 -8.13 17.17
CA PRO A 85 5.61 -8.90 16.23
C PRO A 85 4.11 -8.68 16.38
N ASP A 86 3.67 -8.24 17.57
CA ASP A 86 2.26 -7.91 17.83
C ASP A 86 1.88 -6.48 17.40
N ARG A 87 2.85 -5.64 17.03
CA ARG A 87 2.63 -4.21 16.74
C ARG A 87 3.09 -3.84 15.33
N VAL A 88 4.18 -4.41 14.84
CA VAL A 88 4.77 -4.09 13.53
C VAL A 88 4.54 -5.23 12.56
N ILE A 89 4.08 -4.88 11.36
CA ILE A 89 3.76 -5.81 10.28
C ILE A 89 4.61 -5.40 9.08
N GLY A 90 5.64 -6.19 8.79
CA GLY A 90 6.60 -5.91 7.75
C GLY A 90 6.06 -6.21 6.36
N PHE A 91 6.13 -5.23 5.47
CA PHE A 91 5.89 -5.39 4.05
C PHE A 91 7.19 -5.10 3.29
N VAL A 92 7.53 -5.95 2.33
CA VAL A 92 8.71 -5.72 1.49
C VAL A 92 8.37 -4.83 0.30
N TRP A 93 9.19 -3.80 0.06
CA TRP A 93 9.19 -3.13 -1.23
C TRP A 93 9.93 -3.98 -2.25
N LEU A 94 9.20 -4.63 -3.16
CA LEU A 94 9.76 -5.57 -4.14
C LEU A 94 9.98 -4.88 -5.49
N GLU A 95 11.17 -5.03 -6.08
CA GLU A 95 11.42 -4.73 -7.50
C GLU A 95 11.08 -5.97 -8.35
N PRO A 96 9.95 -5.97 -9.07
CA PRO A 96 9.48 -7.17 -9.78
C PRO A 96 10.30 -7.53 -11.02
N ARG A 97 11.14 -6.62 -11.54
CA ARG A 97 11.96 -6.87 -12.73
C ARG A 97 13.28 -7.58 -12.43
N LEU A 98 13.63 -7.78 -11.15
CA LEU A 98 14.77 -8.62 -10.80
C LEU A 98 14.53 -10.05 -11.30
N LYS A 99 15.55 -10.66 -11.92
CA LYS A 99 15.48 -12.02 -12.46
C LYS A 99 14.98 -13.04 -11.43
N ASP A 100 15.34 -12.85 -10.16
CA ASP A 100 15.01 -13.75 -9.06
C ASP A 100 13.90 -13.18 -8.14
N ALA A 101 13.10 -12.21 -8.61
CA ALA A 101 12.09 -11.53 -7.79
C ALA A 101 11.11 -12.50 -7.12
N VAL A 102 10.68 -13.55 -7.82
CA VAL A 102 9.74 -14.56 -7.32
C VAL A 102 10.37 -15.40 -6.20
N GLN A 103 11.64 -15.80 -6.36
CA GLN A 103 12.39 -16.58 -5.38
C GLN A 103 12.71 -15.73 -4.14
N ILE A 104 13.04 -14.46 -4.34
CA ILE A 104 13.26 -13.50 -3.25
C ILE A 104 11.97 -13.28 -2.47
N LEU A 105 10.83 -13.13 -3.16
CA LEU A 105 9.52 -13.00 -2.51
C LEU A 105 9.18 -14.24 -1.67
N GLU A 106 9.36 -15.43 -2.24
CA GLU A 106 9.13 -16.68 -1.52
C GLU A 106 10.00 -16.77 -0.26
N TRP A 107 11.30 -16.49 -0.37
CA TRP A 107 12.20 -16.45 0.78
C TRP A 107 11.80 -15.40 1.83
N ALA A 108 11.39 -14.20 1.41
CA ALA A 108 10.95 -13.14 2.32
C ALA A 108 9.75 -13.59 3.16
N VAL A 109 8.80 -14.29 2.55
CA VAL A 109 7.60 -14.78 3.25
C VAL A 109 7.92 -16.00 4.10
N THR A 110 8.57 -17.03 3.54
CA THR A 110 8.73 -18.32 4.22
C THR A 110 9.83 -18.32 5.27
N SER A 111 10.87 -17.51 5.10
CA SER A 111 12.05 -17.51 5.98
C SER A 111 12.16 -16.25 6.83
N LYS A 112 11.57 -15.13 6.38
CA LYS A 112 11.60 -13.84 7.10
C LYS A 112 10.23 -13.39 7.61
N GLU A 113 9.20 -14.19 7.36
CA GLU A 113 7.83 -13.98 7.85
C GLU A 113 7.25 -12.61 7.45
N VAL A 114 7.75 -12.01 6.37
CA VAL A 114 7.21 -10.78 5.80
C VAL A 114 5.75 -11.03 5.39
N ARG A 115 4.88 -10.07 5.70
CA ARG A 115 3.42 -10.25 5.68
C ARG A 115 2.73 -9.66 4.45
N GLY A 116 3.47 -9.02 3.55
CA GLY A 116 2.93 -8.49 2.31
C GLY A 116 3.97 -7.78 1.47
N VAL A 117 3.55 -7.27 0.31
CA VAL A 117 4.42 -6.57 -0.64
C VAL A 117 3.92 -5.16 -0.86
N LYS A 118 4.85 -4.21 -0.93
CA LYS A 118 4.65 -2.86 -1.46
C LYS A 118 5.25 -2.80 -2.87
N MET A 119 4.51 -2.21 -3.81
CA MET A 119 5.02 -1.93 -5.15
C MET A 119 4.66 -0.54 -5.61
N ILE A 120 5.54 0.05 -6.42
CA ILE A 120 5.28 1.29 -7.15
C ILE A 120 5.60 1.02 -8.63
N PRO A 121 4.60 1.04 -9.53
CA PRO A 121 4.86 1.01 -10.96
C PRO A 121 5.75 2.16 -11.40
N ASP A 122 6.85 1.82 -12.04
CA ASP A 122 7.84 2.77 -12.54
C ASP A 122 8.46 2.23 -13.83
N HIS A 123 7.99 2.71 -14.97
CA HIS A 123 8.39 2.20 -16.29
C HIS A 123 7.99 0.74 -16.55
N TRP A 124 6.88 0.32 -15.93
CA TRP A 124 6.16 -0.91 -16.21
C TRP A 124 4.70 -0.72 -15.84
N TYR A 125 3.79 -1.41 -16.52
CA TYR A 125 2.38 -1.42 -16.19
C TYR A 125 2.02 -2.68 -15.39
N PRO A 126 1.05 -2.59 -14.46
CA PRO A 126 0.53 -3.76 -13.76
C PRO A 126 0.08 -4.91 -14.68
N TYR A 127 -0.34 -4.61 -15.91
CA TYR A 127 -0.75 -5.62 -16.90
C TYR A 127 0.38 -6.25 -17.71
N ASP A 128 1.63 -5.79 -17.54
CA ASP A 128 2.77 -6.37 -18.24
C ASP A 128 2.98 -7.83 -17.79
N GLU A 129 3.16 -8.75 -18.75
CA GLU A 129 3.16 -10.20 -18.50
C GLU A 129 4.25 -10.66 -17.50
N PHE A 130 5.36 -9.91 -17.39
CA PHE A 130 6.43 -10.25 -16.44
C PHE A 130 5.97 -10.15 -14.97
N MET A 131 4.86 -9.45 -14.70
CA MET A 131 4.26 -9.36 -13.37
C MET A 131 3.51 -10.62 -12.96
N TYR A 132 3.01 -11.42 -13.92
CA TYR A 132 2.10 -12.52 -13.63
C TYR A 132 2.72 -13.56 -12.67
N PRO A 133 3.98 -13.99 -12.84
CA PRO A 133 4.62 -14.90 -11.88
C PRO A 133 4.71 -14.33 -10.46
N VAL A 134 4.79 -13.00 -10.31
CA VAL A 134 4.78 -12.35 -8.99
C VAL A 134 3.37 -12.41 -8.38
N TYR A 135 2.34 -12.16 -9.18
CA TYR A 135 0.94 -12.24 -8.74
C TYR A 135 0.55 -13.66 -8.33
N GLU A 136 0.88 -14.66 -9.16
CA GLU A 136 0.68 -16.09 -8.85
C GLU A 136 1.39 -16.50 -7.56
N LYS A 137 2.63 -16.03 -7.37
CA LYS A 137 3.39 -16.34 -6.16
C LYS A 137 2.79 -15.69 -4.92
N ALA A 138 2.40 -14.41 -4.98
CA ALA A 138 1.76 -13.71 -3.87
C ALA A 138 0.42 -14.35 -3.49
N GLU A 139 -0.39 -14.72 -4.49
CA GLU A 139 -1.66 -15.44 -4.31
C GLU A 139 -1.45 -16.80 -3.64
N LYS A 140 -0.51 -17.60 -4.16
CA LYS A 140 -0.16 -18.92 -3.60
C LYS A 140 0.35 -18.84 -2.15
N LEU A 141 1.13 -17.81 -1.83
CA LEU A 141 1.64 -17.56 -0.48
C LEU A 141 0.58 -16.94 0.44
N GLY A 142 -0.59 -16.55 -0.11
CA GLY A 142 -1.67 -15.95 0.65
C GLY A 142 -1.34 -14.57 1.20
N ILE A 143 -0.37 -13.85 0.62
CA ILE A 143 0.02 -12.51 1.09
C ILE A 143 -0.54 -11.42 0.18
N PRO A 144 -0.93 -10.26 0.75
CA PRO A 144 -1.45 -9.15 -0.04
C PRO A 144 -0.36 -8.32 -0.73
N ILE A 145 -0.76 -7.59 -1.78
CA ILE A 145 0.06 -6.56 -2.43
C ILE A 145 -0.59 -5.18 -2.26
N LEU A 146 0.14 -4.21 -1.74
CA LEU A 146 -0.25 -2.80 -1.72
C LEU A 146 0.48 -2.08 -2.85
N PHE A 147 -0.27 -1.57 -3.81
CA PHE A 147 0.28 -0.81 -4.93
C PHE A 147 0.15 0.69 -4.66
N HIS A 148 1.18 1.45 -4.99
CA HIS A 148 0.98 2.87 -5.20
C HIS A 148 0.07 3.10 -6.42
N SER A 149 -0.93 3.96 -6.25
CA SER A 149 -1.84 4.36 -7.31
C SER A 149 -2.14 5.85 -7.16
N GLY A 150 -2.28 6.55 -8.29
CA GLY A 150 -2.40 8.00 -8.31
C GLY A 150 -1.13 8.72 -8.74
N ILE A 151 -1.15 10.05 -8.62
CA ILE A 151 -0.01 10.91 -8.88
C ILE A 151 0.98 10.79 -7.73
N LEU A 152 2.23 10.48 -8.08
CA LEU A 152 3.33 10.32 -7.15
C LEU A 152 4.12 11.63 -7.04
N PHE A 153 4.21 12.18 -5.83
CA PHE A 153 5.06 13.35 -5.55
C PHE A 153 6.50 12.91 -5.28
N GLY A 154 7.16 12.40 -6.31
CA GLY A 154 8.50 11.82 -6.27
C GLY A 154 8.72 10.86 -7.43
N PHE A 155 9.80 10.07 -7.41
CA PHE A 155 9.99 8.94 -8.34
C PHE A 155 9.87 9.25 -9.85
N LYS A 156 10.44 10.37 -10.32
CA LYS A 156 10.53 10.72 -11.77
C LYS A 156 9.17 10.60 -12.52
N ASP A 157 9.17 10.27 -13.81
CA ASP A 157 7.96 10.07 -14.62
C ASP A 157 7.38 8.67 -14.39
N SER A 158 6.79 8.47 -13.20
CA SER A 158 6.19 7.20 -12.79
C SER A 158 4.66 7.24 -12.79
N SER A 159 4.05 8.42 -12.61
CA SER A 159 2.61 8.54 -12.39
C SER A 159 1.73 7.95 -13.51
N ARG A 160 2.20 7.96 -14.76
CA ARG A 160 1.47 7.39 -15.91
C ARG A 160 1.25 5.87 -15.80
N PHE A 161 2.06 5.18 -15.00
CA PHE A 161 1.97 3.74 -14.76
C PHE A 161 1.01 3.41 -13.60
N CYS A 162 0.71 4.40 -12.75
CA CYS A 162 -0.02 4.25 -11.50
C CYS A 162 -1.54 4.50 -11.60
N ARG A 163 -2.07 4.69 -12.82
CA ARG A 163 -3.50 4.91 -13.07
C ARG A 163 -4.30 3.64 -12.71
N PRO A 164 -5.42 3.75 -11.96
CA PRO A 164 -6.10 2.59 -11.39
C PRO A 164 -6.59 1.58 -12.44
N VAL A 165 -7.07 2.01 -13.62
CA VAL A 165 -7.55 1.08 -14.66
C VAL A 165 -6.50 0.02 -15.06
N ASN A 166 -5.21 0.31 -14.92
CA ASN A 166 -4.15 -0.63 -15.29
C ASN A 166 -4.17 -1.92 -14.43
N TYR A 167 -4.80 -1.90 -13.25
CA TYR A 167 -4.89 -3.03 -12.34
C TYR A 167 -6.07 -3.98 -12.64
N GLU A 168 -6.88 -3.71 -13.68
CA GLU A 168 -7.99 -4.60 -14.08
C GLU A 168 -7.51 -6.03 -14.43
N VAL A 169 -6.25 -6.17 -14.88
CA VAL A 169 -5.60 -7.48 -15.10
C VAL A 169 -5.71 -8.42 -13.89
N LEU A 170 -5.80 -7.88 -12.67
CA LEU A 170 -5.87 -8.66 -11.43
C LEU A 170 -7.17 -9.46 -11.27
N LEU A 171 -8.16 -9.27 -12.15
CA LEU A 171 -9.32 -10.18 -12.26
C LEU A 171 -8.89 -11.63 -12.58
N SER A 172 -7.73 -11.80 -13.22
CA SER A 172 -7.13 -13.11 -13.55
C SER A 172 -6.54 -13.83 -12.32
N PHE A 173 -6.43 -13.15 -11.18
CA PHE A 173 -5.89 -13.67 -9.91
C PHE A 173 -6.96 -13.48 -8.82
N PRO A 174 -8.07 -14.25 -8.87
CA PRO A 174 -9.28 -13.99 -8.09
C PRO A 174 -9.14 -14.20 -6.59
N ASP A 175 -8.05 -14.79 -6.12
CA ASP A 175 -7.76 -15.00 -4.70
C ASP A 175 -6.65 -14.06 -4.18
N LEU A 176 -5.95 -13.35 -5.07
CA LEU A 176 -4.95 -12.34 -4.72
C LEU A 176 -5.59 -11.11 -4.10
N ARG A 177 -5.25 -10.85 -2.83
CA ARG A 177 -5.62 -9.61 -2.15
C ARG A 177 -4.68 -8.48 -2.55
N PHE A 178 -5.26 -7.34 -2.89
CA PHE A 178 -4.48 -6.15 -3.19
C PHE A 178 -5.18 -4.87 -2.78
N ALA A 179 -4.40 -3.81 -2.57
CA ALA A 179 -4.91 -2.48 -2.27
C ALA A 179 -4.30 -1.43 -3.19
N LEU A 180 -5.12 -0.47 -3.61
CA LEU A 180 -4.66 0.73 -4.33
C LEU A 180 -4.57 1.90 -3.36
N ALA A 181 -3.37 2.45 -3.22
CA ALA A 181 -3.09 3.56 -2.32
C ALA A 181 -3.73 4.88 -2.76
N HIS A 182 -3.81 5.82 -1.81
CA HIS A 182 -4.18 7.22 -2.04
C HIS A 182 -5.58 7.44 -2.65
N ILE A 183 -6.44 6.42 -2.63
CA ILE A 183 -7.70 6.41 -3.40
C ILE A 183 -7.41 6.76 -4.89
N SER A 184 -6.21 6.43 -5.37
CA SER A 184 -5.71 6.72 -6.72
C SER A 184 -5.80 8.19 -7.16
N TRP A 185 -5.70 9.17 -6.26
CA TRP A 185 -5.85 10.59 -6.62
C TRP A 185 -4.94 11.00 -7.80
N PRO A 186 -5.44 11.73 -8.82
CA PRO A 186 -6.76 12.36 -8.93
C PRO A 186 -7.84 11.46 -9.54
N TRP A 187 -7.52 10.22 -9.93
CA TRP A 187 -8.44 9.25 -10.52
C TRP A 187 -9.35 8.56 -9.48
N VAL A 188 -9.86 9.32 -8.50
CA VAL A 188 -10.71 8.82 -7.42
C VAL A 188 -11.94 8.10 -7.95
N ASP A 189 -12.62 8.71 -8.93
CA ASP A 189 -13.83 8.12 -9.52
C ASP A 189 -13.51 6.83 -10.31
N GLU A 190 -12.33 6.76 -10.93
CA GLU A 190 -11.87 5.56 -11.63
C GLU A 190 -11.51 4.43 -10.66
N CYS A 191 -10.88 4.74 -9.53
CA CYS A 191 -10.60 3.78 -8.46
C CYS A 191 -11.89 3.16 -7.90
N ILE A 192 -12.90 4.01 -7.64
CA ILE A 192 -14.22 3.56 -7.17
C ILE A 192 -14.93 2.71 -8.23
N ALA A 193 -14.89 3.13 -9.50
CA ALA A 193 -15.47 2.36 -10.60
C ALA A 193 -14.79 1.00 -10.78
N LEU A 194 -13.46 0.96 -10.68
CA LEU A 194 -12.68 -0.29 -10.73
C LEU A 194 -13.03 -1.21 -9.56
N TRP A 195 -13.13 -0.69 -8.33
CA TRP A 195 -13.61 -1.50 -7.21
C TRP A 195 -15.02 -2.06 -7.47
N GLY A 196 -15.89 -1.27 -8.11
CA GLY A 196 -17.19 -1.73 -8.61
C GLY A 196 -17.11 -2.86 -9.63
N ARG A 197 -16.12 -2.83 -10.53
CA ARG A 197 -15.83 -3.91 -11.50
C ARG A 197 -15.41 -5.20 -10.78
N PHE A 198 -14.52 -5.12 -9.79
CA PHE A 198 -14.12 -6.27 -8.97
C PHE A 198 -15.30 -6.83 -8.14
N ARG A 199 -16.16 -5.95 -7.60
CA ARG A 199 -17.41 -6.35 -6.95
C ARG A 199 -18.33 -7.12 -7.91
N SER A 200 -18.54 -6.59 -9.12
CA SER A 200 -19.37 -7.23 -10.13
C SER A 200 -18.80 -8.59 -10.56
N TYR A 201 -17.50 -8.66 -10.81
CA TYR A 201 -16.80 -9.90 -11.15
C TYR A 201 -16.98 -10.98 -10.07
N THR A 202 -16.70 -10.62 -8.82
CA THR A 202 -16.80 -11.53 -7.67
C THR A 202 -18.21 -12.11 -7.53
N ILE A 203 -19.23 -11.26 -7.59
CA ILE A 203 -20.62 -11.69 -7.33
C ILE A 203 -21.26 -12.36 -8.54
N ARG A 204 -21.07 -11.80 -9.74
CA ARG A 204 -21.82 -12.23 -10.93
C ARG A 204 -21.09 -13.27 -11.76
N GLU A 205 -19.77 -13.16 -11.88
CA GLU A 205 -18.98 -14.05 -12.73
C GLU A 205 -18.44 -15.23 -11.93
N LEU A 206 -17.96 -15.01 -10.69
CA LEU A 206 -17.49 -16.09 -9.82
C LEU A 206 -18.58 -16.71 -8.94
N GLY A 207 -19.75 -16.07 -8.81
CA GLY A 207 -20.84 -16.53 -7.94
C GLY A 207 -20.51 -16.50 -6.44
N ARG A 208 -19.52 -15.68 -6.04
CA ARG A 208 -19.02 -15.56 -4.66
C ARG A 208 -19.76 -14.45 -3.90
N SER A 209 -19.59 -14.41 -2.57
CA SER A 209 -20.26 -13.40 -1.77
C SER A 209 -19.52 -12.06 -1.84
N ARG A 210 -20.16 -11.00 -1.32
CA ARG A 210 -19.55 -9.67 -1.30
C ARG A 210 -18.28 -9.67 -0.46
N GLU A 211 -18.18 -10.52 0.55
CA GLU A 211 -17.05 -10.63 1.48
C GLU A 211 -15.78 -11.20 0.82
N ASP A 212 -15.92 -11.84 -0.34
CA ASP A 212 -14.84 -12.46 -1.12
C ASP A 212 -14.14 -11.49 -2.10
N ILE A 213 -14.56 -10.22 -2.16
CA ILE A 213 -13.87 -9.23 -2.99
C ILE A 213 -12.43 -9.09 -2.51
N ARG A 214 -11.46 -9.16 -3.43
CA ARG A 214 -10.03 -9.11 -3.09
C ARG A 214 -9.36 -7.74 -3.30
N MET A 215 -10.07 -6.80 -3.92
CA MET A 215 -9.62 -5.41 -4.05
C MET A 215 -10.02 -4.59 -2.82
N PHE A 216 -9.02 -4.02 -2.15
CA PHE A 216 -9.16 -3.04 -1.08
C PHE A 216 -8.75 -1.65 -1.58
N ILE A 217 -9.17 -0.62 -0.85
CA ILE A 217 -8.87 0.78 -1.16
C ILE A 217 -8.11 1.33 0.04
N ASP A 218 -6.82 1.52 -0.14
CA ASP A 218 -6.01 2.20 0.85
C ASP A 218 -6.31 3.70 0.77
N ILE A 219 -6.98 4.17 1.81
CA ILE A 219 -7.44 5.54 1.91
C ILE A 219 -6.34 6.45 2.43
N THR A 220 -5.08 6.06 2.49
CA THR A 220 -4.01 6.97 2.91
C THR A 220 -4.08 8.33 2.16
N PRO A 221 -3.65 9.46 2.75
CA PRO A 221 -3.81 10.75 2.11
C PRO A 221 -2.85 10.91 0.91
N GLY A 222 -3.36 10.86 -0.31
CA GLY A 222 -2.72 11.50 -1.48
C GLY A 222 -3.53 12.66 -2.04
N THR A 223 -4.75 12.86 -1.55
CA THR A 223 -5.62 13.99 -1.90
C THR A 223 -5.26 15.22 -1.06
N PRO A 224 -5.19 16.44 -1.62
CA PRO A 224 -5.17 17.66 -0.83
C PRO A 224 -6.36 17.70 0.15
N LEU A 225 -6.21 18.36 1.31
CA LEU A 225 -7.23 18.36 2.38
C LEU A 225 -8.64 18.71 1.90
N ILE A 226 -8.75 19.63 0.93
CA ILE A 226 -10.03 20.06 0.35
C ILE A 226 -10.79 18.94 -0.38
N TYR A 227 -10.09 17.93 -0.91
CA TYR A 227 -10.68 16.79 -1.62
C TYR A 227 -11.00 15.62 -0.67
N ARG A 228 -10.37 15.59 0.51
CA ARG A 228 -10.43 14.45 1.44
C ARG A 228 -11.85 14.05 1.79
N ARG A 229 -12.66 15.02 2.23
CA ARG A 229 -14.08 14.80 2.58
C ARG A 229 -14.86 14.20 1.41
N ASN A 230 -14.72 14.78 0.22
CA ASN A 230 -15.48 14.34 -0.95
C ASN A 230 -15.08 12.93 -1.39
N ALA A 231 -13.79 12.60 -1.36
CA ALA A 231 -13.30 11.26 -1.69
C ALA A 231 -13.85 10.20 -0.72
N LEU A 232 -13.79 10.44 0.59
CA LEU A 232 -14.35 9.53 1.59
C LEU A 232 -15.87 9.39 1.43
N GLN A 233 -16.58 10.50 1.20
CA GLN A 233 -18.04 10.47 0.98
C GLN A 233 -18.43 9.65 -0.24
N LYS A 234 -17.69 9.75 -1.35
CA LYS A 234 -17.93 8.95 -2.57
C LYS A 234 -17.73 7.46 -2.32
N LEU A 235 -16.69 7.06 -1.60
CA LEU A 235 -16.45 5.66 -1.22
C LEU A 235 -17.60 5.08 -0.38
N ILE A 236 -18.03 5.82 0.64
CA ILE A 236 -19.16 5.43 1.49
C ILE A 236 -20.46 5.34 0.66
N ALA A 237 -20.75 6.35 -0.17
CA ALA A 237 -21.95 6.37 -1.00
C ALA A 237 -21.99 5.23 -2.03
N TYR A 238 -20.82 4.79 -2.52
CA TYR A 238 -20.71 3.64 -3.43
C TYR A 238 -20.80 2.28 -2.70
N GLY A 239 -20.78 2.30 -1.37
CA GLY A 239 -20.83 1.13 -0.51
C GLY A 239 -19.51 0.38 -0.50
N ALA A 240 -18.37 1.05 -0.31
CA ALA A 240 -17.03 0.46 -0.23
C ALA A 240 -16.45 0.41 1.20
N GLU A 241 -17.23 0.71 2.23
CA GLU A 241 -16.79 0.91 3.61
C GLU A 241 -16.12 -0.30 4.26
N ASP A 242 -16.46 -1.52 3.83
CA ASP A 242 -15.81 -2.75 4.31
C ASP A 242 -14.42 -2.96 3.69
N TYR A 243 -14.09 -2.21 2.64
CA TYR A 243 -12.88 -2.40 1.84
C TYR A 243 -11.91 -1.21 1.93
N MET A 244 -12.26 -0.19 2.71
CA MET A 244 -11.40 0.96 2.98
C MET A 244 -10.37 0.60 4.08
N LEU A 245 -9.10 0.91 3.84
CA LEU A 245 -7.99 0.71 4.77
C LEU A 245 -7.44 2.07 5.22
N PHE A 246 -7.52 2.37 6.52
CA PHE A 246 -6.87 3.55 7.07
C PHE A 246 -5.34 3.48 6.93
N GLY A 247 -4.73 4.58 6.51
CA GLY A 247 -3.29 4.74 6.41
C GLY A 247 -2.91 6.22 6.50
N THR A 248 -1.64 6.52 6.77
CA THR A 248 -1.18 7.91 6.95
C THR A 248 -0.13 8.40 5.97
N ASP A 249 0.60 7.50 5.32
CA ASP A 249 1.76 7.81 4.48
C ASP A 249 2.90 8.47 5.27
N CYS A 250 2.96 8.24 6.58
CA CYS A 250 4.02 8.76 7.44
C CYS A 250 5.33 8.00 7.25
N ARG A 251 6.43 8.63 7.64
CA ARG A 251 7.69 7.93 7.86
C ARG A 251 7.66 7.17 9.18
N ALA A 252 8.34 6.02 9.24
CA ALA A 252 8.40 5.18 10.43
C ALA A 252 9.05 5.89 11.65
N ASP A 253 9.92 6.88 11.42
CA ASP A 253 10.49 7.72 12.46
C ASP A 253 9.59 8.87 12.91
N ARG A 254 8.41 9.05 12.29
CA ARG A 254 7.48 10.18 12.49
C ARG A 254 6.01 9.75 12.64
N ILE A 255 5.77 8.56 13.17
CA ILE A 255 4.42 7.99 13.34
C ILE A 255 3.55 8.85 14.29
N GLU A 256 4.14 9.69 15.16
CA GLU A 256 3.38 10.60 16.03
C GLU A 256 2.40 11.51 15.26
N TYR A 257 2.67 11.78 13.98
CA TYR A 257 1.77 12.56 13.13
C TYR A 257 0.47 11.84 12.76
N ALA A 258 0.44 10.51 12.86
CA ALA A 258 -0.77 9.71 12.62
C ALA A 258 -1.95 10.20 13.46
N LYS A 259 -1.70 10.76 14.65
CA LYS A 259 -2.73 11.35 15.52
C LYS A 259 -3.63 12.34 14.78
N GLN A 260 -3.04 13.26 14.01
CA GLN A 260 -3.78 14.28 13.27
C GLN A 260 -4.64 13.66 12.16
N HIS A 261 -4.13 12.60 11.52
CA HIS A 261 -4.86 11.87 10.48
C HIS A 261 -6.03 11.08 11.07
N ILE A 262 -5.83 10.41 12.20
CA ILE A 262 -6.87 9.70 12.94
C ILE A 262 -7.98 10.67 13.36
N GLU A 263 -7.64 11.79 13.99
CA GLU A 263 -8.60 12.80 14.43
C GLU A 263 -9.40 13.37 13.25
N ARG A 264 -8.71 13.74 12.16
CA ARG A 264 -9.34 14.28 10.95
C ARG A 264 -10.29 13.28 10.31
N ASP A 265 -9.82 12.08 10.00
CA ASP A 265 -10.61 11.12 9.21
C ASP A 265 -11.77 10.56 10.04
N THR A 266 -11.59 10.35 11.34
CA THR A 266 -12.71 9.97 12.23
C THR A 266 -13.74 11.08 12.38
N SER A 267 -13.32 12.36 12.48
CA SER A 267 -14.26 13.51 12.47
C SER A 267 -15.02 13.60 11.15
N ILE A 268 -14.36 13.47 9.99
CA ILE A 268 -15.03 13.46 8.69
C ILE A 268 -16.05 12.31 8.62
N LEU A 269 -15.66 11.09 8.96
CA LEU A 269 -16.54 9.92 8.88
C LEU A 269 -17.75 10.04 9.82
N ARG A 270 -17.53 10.41 11.09
CA ARG A 270 -18.59 10.47 12.11
C ARG A 270 -19.46 11.71 12.03
N GLN A 271 -18.84 12.88 11.96
CA GLN A 271 -19.54 14.15 12.17
C GLN A 271 -20.02 14.77 10.87
N ILE A 272 -19.35 14.49 9.75
CA ILE A 272 -19.64 15.11 8.46
C ILE A 272 -20.40 14.15 7.54
N ILE A 273 -19.88 12.93 7.36
CA ILE A 273 -20.54 11.91 6.53
C ILE A 273 -21.66 11.21 7.32
N GLY A 274 -21.48 11.01 8.63
CA GLY A 274 -22.52 10.45 9.49
C GLY A 274 -22.58 8.92 9.49
N VAL A 275 -21.46 8.23 9.26
CA VAL A 275 -21.44 6.75 9.32
C VAL A 275 -21.47 6.25 10.77
N SER A 276 -21.92 5.00 10.96
CA SER A 276 -22.00 4.39 12.29
C SER A 276 -20.62 4.18 12.92
N GLU A 277 -20.58 4.13 14.25
CA GLU A 277 -19.36 3.79 15.01
C GLU A 277 -18.76 2.44 14.58
N GLU A 278 -19.59 1.48 14.22
CA GLU A 278 -19.12 0.20 13.70
C GLU A 278 -18.41 0.36 12.35
N THR A 279 -18.93 1.21 11.47
CA THR A 279 -18.29 1.52 10.19
C THR A 279 -16.92 2.18 10.39
N VAL A 280 -16.81 3.10 11.35
CA VAL A 280 -15.52 3.71 11.69
C VAL A 280 -14.54 2.66 12.20
N ARG A 281 -14.95 1.74 13.10
CA ARG A 281 -14.08 0.64 13.58
C ARG A 281 -13.60 -0.27 12.46
N LYS A 282 -14.44 -0.54 11.45
CA LYS A 282 -14.06 -1.30 10.27
C LYS A 282 -12.94 -0.60 9.49
N ILE A 283 -13.16 0.65 9.10
CA ILE A 283 -12.23 1.45 8.29
C ILE A 283 -10.90 1.66 9.01
N MET A 284 -10.95 1.96 10.31
CA MET A 284 -9.77 2.31 11.10
C MET A 284 -8.89 1.12 11.50
N GLY A 285 -9.37 -0.14 11.36
CA GLY A 285 -8.54 -1.28 11.72
C GLY A 285 -9.05 -2.67 11.32
N ARG A 286 -10.34 -2.98 11.45
CA ARG A 286 -10.82 -4.36 11.21
C ARG A 286 -10.69 -4.78 9.74
N ASN A 287 -10.84 -3.85 8.81
CA ASN A 287 -10.64 -4.12 7.39
C ASN A 287 -9.18 -4.47 7.09
N ALA A 288 -8.21 -3.85 7.78
CA ALA A 288 -6.79 -4.16 7.64
C ALA A 288 -6.46 -5.57 8.14
N LEU A 289 -7.08 -6.03 9.24
CA LEU A 289 -6.95 -7.42 9.67
C LEU A 289 -7.43 -8.40 8.59
N ARG A 290 -8.56 -8.12 7.93
CA ARG A 290 -9.06 -8.93 6.81
C ARG A 290 -8.15 -8.88 5.59
N PHE A 291 -7.59 -7.72 5.29
CA PHE A 291 -6.59 -7.56 4.22
C PHE A 291 -5.31 -8.37 4.49
N LEU A 292 -4.98 -8.62 5.75
CA LEU A 292 -3.80 -9.38 6.19
C LEU A 292 -4.08 -10.86 6.51
N ASP A 293 -5.35 -11.27 6.54
CA ASP A 293 -5.84 -12.59 6.98
C ASP A 293 -5.44 -12.87 8.43
N MET A 294 -5.63 -11.85 9.27
CA MET A 294 -5.33 -11.89 10.69
C MET A 294 -6.64 -11.92 11.49
N LYS A 295 -6.62 -12.69 12.58
CA LYS A 295 -7.72 -12.70 13.55
C LYS A 295 -7.66 -11.44 14.43
N LEU A 296 -8.83 -11.04 14.93
CA LEU A 296 -8.99 -9.99 15.94
C LEU A 296 -8.30 -10.37 17.26
#